data_AF-A0A7S0LW24-F1
#
_entry.id   AF-A0A7S0LW24-F1
#
_cell.length_a   1.000
_cell.length_b   1.000
_cell.length_c   1.000
_cell.angle_alpha   90.00
_cell.angle_beta   90.00
_cell.angle_gamma   90.00
#
_symmetry.space_group_name_H-M   'P 1'
#
loop_
_entity.id
_entity.type
_entity.pdbx_description
1 polymer ?
#
loop_
_entity_poly.entity_id
_entity_poly.type
_entity_poly.pdbx_seq_one_letter_code
_entity_poly.pdbx_strand_id
1 'polypeptide(L)'
;MMQQQEAMNKDGFSMVTKQSKLCARSKRKKVDLRYQPSSSASPSEDSSVEDILENIRESVTMLEASKDFESVLDVIRGAAQDFNAIADHRHRAHGTGIVETSLEAAFFEDMVCYGVGHFGTSMASRVQAALGLLLFRRLRLPGRLLLFDPVLSGAERAAAAGLGFELIEENEVRVMGWGGGLG
;
A
#
# COMPACT_ATOMS: atom_id res chain seq x y z
N MET A 1 -30.67 23.85 -17.82
CA MET A 1 -29.43 23.65 -18.60
C MET A 1 -28.25 24.05 -17.74
N MET A 2 -27.44 23.09 -17.30
CA MET A 2 -26.03 23.32 -16.95
C MET A 2 -25.26 22.08 -17.41
N GLN A 3 -24.55 22.20 -18.53
CA GLN A 3 -23.57 21.21 -18.96
C GLN A 3 -22.31 21.44 -18.11
N GLN A 4 -22.00 20.51 -17.21
CA GLN A 4 -20.66 20.44 -16.62
C GLN A 4 -19.78 19.67 -17.60
N GLN A 5 -18.91 20.42 -18.25
CA GLN A 5 -17.91 19.90 -19.17
C GLN A 5 -16.75 19.38 -18.33
N GLU A 6 -16.64 18.05 -18.19
CA GLU A 6 -15.46 17.40 -17.64
C GLU A 6 -14.29 17.66 -18.61
N ALA A 7 -13.33 18.48 -18.17
CA ALA A 7 -12.09 18.68 -18.90
C ALA A 7 -11.27 17.38 -18.82
N MET A 8 -11.44 16.51 -19.81
CA MET A 8 -10.52 15.41 -20.07
C MET A 8 -9.18 16.00 -20.50
N ASN A 9 -8.17 15.92 -19.62
CA ASN A 9 -6.79 16.11 -20.04
C ASN A 9 -6.41 14.99 -21.01
N LYS A 10 -5.73 15.35 -22.11
CA LYS A 10 -5.37 14.45 -23.22
C LYS A 10 -4.44 13.30 -22.82
N ASP A 11 -3.89 13.35 -21.60
CA ASP A 11 -2.92 12.38 -21.09
C ASP A 11 -3.56 11.23 -20.30
N GLY A 12 -4.90 11.17 -20.21
CA GLY A 12 -5.62 10.13 -19.48
C GLY A 12 -5.59 10.27 -17.96
N PHE A 13 -4.89 11.27 -17.43
CA PHE A 13 -4.85 11.57 -16.00
C PHE A 13 -5.82 12.71 -15.65
N SER A 14 -6.86 12.39 -14.88
CA SER A 14 -7.78 13.38 -14.31
C SER A 14 -7.27 13.90 -12.98
N MET A 15 -7.29 15.22 -12.81
CA MET A 15 -6.85 15.88 -11.59
C MET A 15 -7.79 15.52 -10.42
N VAL A 16 -7.23 15.03 -9.31
CA VAL A 16 -8.03 14.67 -8.13
C VAL A 16 -8.55 15.93 -7.46
N THR A 17 -9.79 16.32 -7.78
CA THR A 17 -10.47 17.49 -7.22
C THR A 17 -10.92 17.28 -5.77
N LYS A 18 -11.19 18.37 -5.03
CA LYS A 18 -11.78 18.29 -3.70
C LYS A 18 -13.09 17.48 -3.71
N GLN A 19 -13.90 17.60 -4.76
CA GLN A 19 -15.14 16.84 -4.92
C GLN A 19 -14.88 15.36 -5.17
N SER A 20 -13.89 14.98 -5.97
CA SER A 20 -13.55 13.56 -6.17
C SER A 20 -13.02 12.93 -4.88
N LYS A 21 -12.23 13.67 -4.07
CA LYS A 21 -11.81 13.23 -2.72
C LYS A 21 -13.01 13.02 -1.79
N LEU A 22 -13.96 13.95 -1.75
CA LEU A 22 -15.17 13.82 -0.93
C LEU A 22 -16.05 12.65 -1.39
N CYS A 23 -16.21 12.47 -2.71
CA CYS A 23 -16.96 11.37 -3.29
C CYS A 23 -16.30 10.02 -2.97
N ALA A 24 -14.97 9.92 -3.09
CA ALA A 24 -14.22 8.73 -2.69
C ALA A 24 -14.40 8.42 -1.19
N ARG A 25 -14.34 9.46 -0.33
CA ARG A 25 -14.54 9.32 1.12
C ARG A 25 -15.95 8.84 1.47
N SER A 26 -16.98 9.35 0.80
CA SER A 26 -18.36 8.90 0.96
C SER A 26 -18.60 7.50 0.41
N LYS A 27 -17.92 7.11 -0.68
CA LYS A 27 -17.97 5.75 -1.22
C LYS A 27 -17.31 4.74 -0.27
N ARG A 28 -16.18 5.07 0.37
CA ARG A 28 -15.51 4.22 1.37
C ARG A 28 -16.45 3.88 2.54
N LYS A 29 -17.16 4.88 3.09
CA LYS A 29 -18.18 4.64 4.14
C LYS A 29 -19.27 3.64 3.74
N LYS A 30 -19.66 3.59 2.46
CA LYS A 30 -20.67 2.64 1.95
C LYS A 30 -20.12 1.22 1.73
N VAL A 31 -18.81 1.09 1.53
CA VAL A 31 -18.14 -0.21 1.40
C VAL A 31 -17.98 -0.84 2.79
N ASP A 32 -17.56 -0.05 3.77
CA ASP A 32 -17.45 -0.49 5.16
C ASP A 32 -18.81 -1.00 5.71
N LEU A 33 -19.93 -0.39 5.31
CA LEU A 33 -21.29 -0.83 5.71
C LEU A 33 -21.75 -2.17 5.11
N ARG A 34 -21.13 -2.64 4.02
CA ARG A 34 -21.55 -3.88 3.33
C ARG A 34 -20.81 -5.13 3.81
N TYR A 35 -19.72 -4.96 4.53
CA TYR A 35 -19.00 -6.08 5.14
C TYR A 35 -19.57 -6.35 6.52
N GLN A 36 -20.09 -7.57 6.74
CA GLN A 36 -20.38 -8.06 8.08
C GLN A 36 -19.28 -9.06 8.46
N PRO A 37 -18.44 -8.75 9.47
CA PRO A 37 -17.48 -9.72 9.98
C PRO A 37 -18.20 -10.94 10.52
N SER A 38 -17.59 -12.11 10.36
CA SER A 38 -18.04 -13.37 10.98
C SER A 38 -18.00 -13.31 12.51
N SER A 39 -17.20 -12.42 13.09
CA SER A 39 -17.24 -12.09 14.52
C SER A 39 -18.08 -10.84 14.76
N SER A 40 -19.07 -10.94 15.64
CA SER A 40 -20.03 -9.90 16.03
C SER A 40 -19.46 -8.68 16.77
N ALA A 41 -18.16 -8.41 16.69
CA ALA A 41 -17.55 -7.25 17.29
C ALA A 41 -17.75 -6.03 16.39
N SER A 42 -18.70 -5.17 16.76
CA SER A 42 -18.70 -3.79 16.28
C SER A 42 -17.35 -3.17 16.62
N PRO A 43 -16.68 -2.52 15.67
CA PRO A 43 -15.39 -1.92 15.94
C PRO A 43 -15.52 -0.78 16.96
N SER A 44 -15.09 -1.03 18.20
CA SER A 44 -14.96 -0.01 19.24
C SER A 44 -13.54 0.54 19.25
N GLU A 45 -13.38 1.80 19.66
CA GLU A 45 -12.06 2.40 19.94
C GLU A 45 -11.29 1.65 21.05
N ASP A 46 -11.97 0.76 21.79
CA ASP A 46 -11.44 -0.07 22.88
C ASP A 46 -11.01 -1.48 22.43
N SER A 47 -10.86 -1.72 21.13
CA SER A 47 -10.43 -3.04 20.63
C SER A 47 -9.03 -3.40 21.15
N SER A 48 -8.88 -4.61 21.70
CA SER A 48 -7.58 -5.07 22.19
C SER A 48 -6.58 -5.25 21.05
N VAL A 49 -5.27 -5.33 21.37
CA VAL A 49 -4.22 -5.60 20.38
C VAL A 49 -4.50 -6.94 19.69
N GLU A 50 -4.92 -7.94 20.45
CA GLU A 50 -5.27 -9.27 19.98
C GLU A 50 -6.45 -9.25 19.00
N ASP A 51 -7.49 -8.48 19.29
CA ASP A 51 -8.64 -8.34 18.38
C ASP A 51 -8.23 -7.69 17.06
N ILE A 52 -7.40 -6.64 17.12
CA ILE A 52 -6.91 -5.95 15.93
C ILE A 52 -6.07 -6.90 15.07
N LEU A 53 -5.17 -7.65 15.70
CA LEU A 53 -4.34 -8.67 15.03
C LEU A 53 -5.21 -9.70 14.31
N GLU A 54 -6.21 -10.24 14.99
CA GLU A 54 -7.06 -11.28 14.43
C GLU A 54 -7.89 -10.76 13.26
N ASN A 55 -8.48 -9.56 13.39
CA ASN A 55 -9.21 -8.93 12.30
C ASN A 55 -8.34 -8.68 11.05
N ILE A 56 -7.05 -8.34 11.23
CA ILE A 56 -6.12 -8.20 10.11
C ILE A 56 -5.79 -9.56 9.50
N ARG A 57 -5.59 -10.61 10.31
CA ARG A 57 -5.37 -11.98 9.81
C ARG A 57 -6.56 -12.51 9.01
N GLU A 58 -7.77 -12.28 9.48
CA GLU A 58 -8.97 -12.61 8.70
C GLU A 58 -8.97 -11.89 7.33
N SER A 59 -8.57 -10.62 7.31
CA SER A 59 -8.43 -9.84 6.08
C SER A 59 -7.34 -10.40 5.16
N VAL A 60 -6.24 -10.93 5.71
CA VAL A 60 -5.20 -11.64 4.96
C VAL A 60 -5.78 -12.91 4.34
N THR A 61 -6.43 -13.78 5.12
CA THR A 61 -7.04 -15.01 4.61
C THR A 61 -8.08 -14.73 3.52
N MET A 62 -8.90 -13.69 3.71
CA MET A 62 -9.87 -13.24 2.71
C MET A 62 -9.20 -12.83 1.40
N LEU A 63 -8.11 -12.05 1.47
CA LEU A 63 -7.37 -11.63 0.28
C LEU A 63 -6.67 -12.80 -0.41
N GLU A 64 -6.05 -13.71 0.33
CA GLU A 64 -5.39 -14.89 -0.24
C GLU A 64 -6.36 -15.83 -0.97
N ALA A 65 -7.60 -15.93 -0.48
CA ALA A 65 -8.64 -16.69 -1.15
C ALA A 65 -9.22 -15.98 -2.39
N SER A 66 -8.90 -14.70 -2.59
CA SER A 66 -9.39 -13.92 -3.73
C SER A 66 -8.57 -14.16 -4.99
N LYS A 67 -9.27 -14.30 -6.12
CA LYS A 67 -8.64 -14.37 -7.46
C LYS A 67 -8.00 -13.04 -7.87
N ASP A 68 -8.45 -11.93 -7.27
CA ASP A 68 -7.96 -10.60 -7.59
C ASP A 68 -6.51 -10.41 -7.12
N PHE A 69 -6.14 -11.06 -6.00
CA PHE A 69 -4.80 -10.89 -5.44
C PHE A 69 -3.70 -11.50 -6.33
N GLU A 70 -3.94 -12.67 -6.92
CA GLU A 70 -2.99 -13.26 -7.88
C GLU A 70 -2.86 -12.37 -9.13
N SER A 71 -3.96 -11.77 -9.60
CA SER A 71 -3.92 -10.81 -10.71
C SER A 71 -3.05 -9.59 -10.39
N VAL A 72 -3.11 -9.09 -9.14
CA VAL A 72 -2.24 -7.99 -8.67
C VAL A 72 -0.77 -8.41 -8.65
N LEU A 73 -0.47 -9.62 -8.17
CA LEU A 73 0.90 -10.14 -8.16
C LEU A 73 1.47 -10.25 -9.58
N ASP A 74 0.68 -10.72 -10.54
CA ASP A 74 1.11 -10.85 -11.93
C ASP A 74 1.41 -9.50 -12.57
N VAL A 75 0.58 -8.48 -12.30
CA VAL A 75 0.84 -7.10 -12.75
C VAL A 75 2.16 -6.57 -12.17
N ILE A 76 2.40 -6.76 -10.87
CA ILE A 76 3.63 -6.28 -10.22
C ILE A 76 4.86 -7.03 -10.74
N ARG A 77 4.77 -8.36 -10.90
CA ARG A 77 5.85 -9.17 -11.47
C ARG A 77 6.17 -8.75 -12.90
N GLY A 78 5.15 -8.51 -13.72
CA GLY A 78 5.32 -8.01 -15.08
C GLY A 78 6.04 -6.66 -15.10
N ALA A 79 5.60 -5.72 -14.26
CA ALA A 79 6.25 -4.41 -14.15
C ALA A 79 7.72 -4.54 -13.70
N ALA A 80 8.01 -5.41 -12.73
CA ALA A 80 9.39 -5.65 -12.27
C ALA A 80 10.28 -6.27 -13.38
N GLN A 81 9.73 -7.17 -14.20
CA GLN A 81 10.45 -7.71 -15.36
C GLN A 81 10.75 -6.63 -16.40
N ASP A 82 9.81 -5.72 -16.66
CA ASP A 82 10.02 -4.59 -17.57
C ASP A 82 11.12 -3.65 -17.05
N PHE A 83 11.13 -3.36 -15.75
CA PHE A 83 12.21 -2.57 -15.12
C PHE A 83 13.57 -3.24 -15.24
N ASN A 84 13.65 -4.55 -14.99
CA ASN A 84 14.88 -5.30 -15.13
C ASN A 84 15.36 -5.34 -16.59
N ALA A 85 14.46 -5.47 -17.57
CA ALA A 85 14.81 -5.42 -18.98
C ALA A 85 15.40 -4.04 -19.38
N ILE A 86 14.83 -2.95 -18.86
CA ILE A 86 15.36 -1.59 -19.06
C ILE A 86 16.74 -1.43 -18.41
N ALA A 87 16.91 -1.95 -17.19
CA ALA A 87 18.20 -1.93 -16.49
C ALA A 87 19.26 -2.74 -17.25
N ASP A 88 18.93 -3.94 -17.73
CA ASP A 88 19.81 -4.79 -18.53
C ASP A 88 20.23 -4.12 -19.84
N HIS A 89 19.33 -3.40 -20.52
CA HIS A 89 19.69 -2.59 -21.69
C HIS A 89 20.72 -1.50 -21.34
N ARG A 90 20.60 -0.87 -20.17
CA ARG A 90 21.56 0.12 -19.67
C ARG A 90 22.90 -0.51 -19.32
N HIS A 91 22.91 -1.73 -18.78
CA HIS A 91 24.14 -2.47 -18.46
C HIS A 91 24.86 -3.00 -19.71
N ARG A 92 24.14 -3.50 -20.73
CA ARG A 92 24.77 -3.87 -22.02
C ARG A 92 25.39 -2.68 -22.74
N ALA A 93 24.84 -1.47 -22.57
CA ALA A 93 25.44 -0.25 -23.08
C ALA A 93 26.70 0.19 -22.29
N HIS A 94 26.87 -0.28 -21.05
CA HIS A 94 27.96 0.11 -20.14
C HIS A 94 28.92 -1.03 -19.72
N GLY A 95 28.79 -2.25 -20.27
CA GLY A 95 29.82 -3.28 -20.23
C GLY A 95 30.08 -3.93 -18.86
N THR A 96 29.06 -4.10 -18.02
CA THR A 96 29.19 -4.84 -16.74
C THR A 96 28.31 -6.10 -16.77
N GLY A 97 28.87 -7.23 -16.34
CA GLY A 97 28.41 -8.60 -16.63
C GLY A 97 27.06 -9.04 -16.07
N ILE A 98 26.71 -10.29 -16.43
CA ILE A 98 25.44 -10.99 -16.25
C ILE A 98 24.98 -10.98 -14.79
N VAL A 99 23.74 -10.52 -14.55
CA VAL A 99 23.02 -10.68 -13.28
C VAL A 99 21.89 -11.67 -13.49
N GLU A 100 21.80 -12.64 -12.58
CA GLU A 100 20.74 -13.64 -12.52
C GLU A 100 19.38 -12.94 -12.29
N THR A 101 18.45 -13.09 -13.24
CA THR A 101 17.13 -12.45 -13.22
C THR A 101 16.23 -13.10 -12.17
N SER A 102 16.43 -12.70 -10.91
CA SER A 102 15.52 -12.91 -9.78
C SER A 102 14.88 -11.56 -9.43
N LEU A 103 13.68 -11.54 -8.84
CA LEU A 103 13.13 -10.33 -8.19
C LEU A 103 14.08 -9.80 -7.10
N GLU A 104 15.01 -10.64 -6.61
CA GLU A 104 16.13 -10.25 -5.74
C GLU A 104 17.10 -9.25 -6.40
N ALA A 105 17.16 -9.20 -7.73
CA ALA A 105 17.96 -8.23 -8.46
C ALA A 105 17.21 -6.89 -8.70
N ALA A 106 15.89 -6.85 -8.43
CA ALA A 106 15.13 -5.62 -8.52
C ALA A 106 15.43 -4.75 -7.28
N PHE A 107 15.67 -3.45 -7.51
CA PHE A 107 16.06 -2.40 -6.55
C PHE A 107 15.08 -2.12 -5.40
N PHE A 108 14.19 -3.05 -5.05
CA PHE A 108 13.25 -2.88 -3.95
C PHE A 108 13.92 -3.27 -2.63
N GLU A 109 14.56 -2.28 -2.01
CA GLU A 109 15.11 -2.44 -0.65
C GLU A 109 13.95 -2.49 0.34
N ASP A 110 13.23 -1.38 0.55
CA ASP A 110 12.14 -1.31 1.52
C ASP A 110 10.77 -1.12 0.87
N MET A 111 9.72 -1.67 1.48
CA MET A 111 8.32 -1.43 1.15
C MET A 111 7.68 -0.57 2.23
N VAL A 112 7.17 0.61 1.87
CA VAL A 112 6.56 1.54 2.83
C VAL A 112 5.05 1.69 2.58
N CYS A 113 4.25 1.43 3.60
CA CYS A 113 2.81 1.61 3.60
C CYS A 113 2.45 2.95 4.26
N TYR A 114 1.90 3.89 3.48
CA TYR A 114 1.46 5.20 3.95
C TYR A 114 -0.06 5.31 4.00
N GLY A 115 -0.60 5.94 5.05
CA GLY A 115 -2.00 6.37 5.06
C GLY A 115 -3.00 5.22 5.06
N VAL A 116 -2.66 4.13 5.75
CA VAL A 116 -3.47 2.89 5.81
C VAL A 116 -4.76 3.11 6.62
N GLY A 117 -4.77 4.00 7.59
CA GLY A 117 -5.90 4.37 8.42
C GLY A 117 -6.07 3.51 9.67
N HIS A 118 -7.23 3.67 10.31
CA HIS A 118 -7.55 3.08 11.62
C HIS A 118 -8.08 1.63 11.43
N PHE A 119 -7.25 0.63 11.75
CA PHE A 119 -7.58 -0.80 11.72
C PHE A 119 -8.78 -1.17 12.57
N GLY A 120 -8.88 -0.58 13.77
CA GLY A 120 -9.98 -0.81 14.69
C GLY A 120 -11.32 -0.52 14.01
N THR A 121 -11.45 0.63 13.36
CA THR A 121 -12.74 1.13 12.86
C THR A 121 -12.99 0.97 11.37
N SER A 122 -11.97 0.68 10.55
CA SER A 122 -12.11 0.59 9.10
C SER A 122 -11.68 -0.76 8.54
N MET A 123 -12.61 -1.41 7.84
CA MET A 123 -12.28 -2.62 7.09
C MET A 123 -11.29 -2.30 5.96
N ALA A 124 -11.49 -1.19 5.25
CA ALA A 124 -10.56 -0.77 4.21
C ALA A 124 -9.11 -0.67 4.75
N SER A 125 -8.93 -0.16 5.96
CA SER A 125 -7.61 -0.08 6.60
C SER A 125 -7.00 -1.46 6.89
N ARG A 126 -7.81 -2.40 7.40
CA ARG A 126 -7.35 -3.78 7.64
C ARG A 126 -6.98 -4.51 6.34
N VAL A 127 -7.79 -4.35 5.30
CA VAL A 127 -7.51 -4.92 3.96
C VAL A 127 -6.26 -4.30 3.35
N GLN A 128 -6.04 -2.99 3.51
CA GLN A 128 -4.82 -2.34 3.03
C GLN A 128 -3.57 -2.85 3.76
N ALA A 129 -3.62 -3.02 5.08
CA ALA A 129 -2.53 -3.62 5.85
C ALA A 129 -2.27 -5.07 5.41
N ALA A 130 -3.34 -5.86 5.26
CA ALA A 130 -3.27 -7.24 4.79
C ALA A 130 -2.66 -7.36 3.39
N LEU A 131 -3.04 -6.47 2.47
CA LEU A 131 -2.45 -6.40 1.13
C LEU A 131 -0.95 -6.10 1.21
N GLY A 132 -0.54 -5.12 2.03
CA GLY A 132 0.88 -4.80 2.23
C GLY A 132 1.70 -6.01 2.72
N LEU A 133 1.19 -6.70 3.75
CA LEU A 133 1.80 -7.94 4.27
C LEU A 133 1.92 -9.02 3.19
N LEU A 134 0.86 -9.24 2.43
CA LEU A 134 0.83 -10.28 1.41
C LEU A 134 1.76 -9.96 0.25
N LEU A 135 1.77 -8.73 -0.25
CA LEU A 135 2.69 -8.30 -1.30
C LEU A 135 4.15 -8.51 -0.87
N PHE A 136 4.51 -8.01 0.32
CA PHE A 136 5.85 -8.15 0.85
C PHE A 136 6.31 -9.62 0.93
N ARG A 137 5.45 -10.50 1.48
CA ARG A 137 5.76 -11.94 1.63
C ARG A 137 5.78 -12.70 0.30
N ARG A 138 4.84 -12.42 -0.61
CA ARG A 138 4.67 -13.16 -1.87
C ARG A 138 5.66 -12.72 -2.95
N LEU A 139 6.10 -11.47 -2.90
CA LEU A 139 7.16 -10.95 -3.75
C LEU A 139 8.56 -11.26 -3.19
N ARG A 140 8.65 -11.73 -1.94
CA ARG A 140 9.91 -12.06 -1.26
C ARG A 140 10.89 -10.88 -1.29
N LEU A 141 10.39 -9.70 -0.94
CA LEU A 141 11.21 -8.49 -0.95
C LEU A 141 12.32 -8.59 0.12
N PRO A 142 13.56 -8.21 -0.19
CA PRO A 142 14.71 -8.48 0.68
C PRO A 142 14.89 -7.50 1.85
N GLY A 143 14.35 -6.28 1.82
CA GLY A 143 14.48 -5.34 2.93
C GLY A 143 13.26 -5.32 3.84
N ARG A 144 12.83 -4.14 4.27
CA ARG A 144 11.90 -3.96 5.41
C ARG A 144 10.50 -3.62 4.96
N LEU A 145 9.51 -4.05 5.76
CA LEU A 145 8.12 -3.66 5.60
C LEU A 145 7.80 -2.54 6.61
N LEU A 146 7.74 -1.31 6.12
CA LEU A 146 7.57 -0.11 6.94
C LEU A 146 6.12 0.37 6.90
N LEU A 147 5.66 0.97 8.00
CA LEU A 147 4.31 1.55 8.11
C LEU A 147 4.36 2.94 8.73
N PHE A 148 3.75 3.91 8.04
CA PHE A 148 3.46 5.23 8.57
C PHE A 148 1.98 5.57 8.43
N ASP A 149 1.33 5.80 9.56
CA ASP A 149 0.09 6.55 9.57
C ASP A 149 -0.08 7.31 10.90
N PRO A 150 -0.25 8.65 10.88
CA PRO A 150 -0.41 9.45 12.08
C PRO A 150 -1.70 9.14 12.85
N VAL A 151 -2.67 8.46 12.24
CA VAL A 151 -3.95 8.16 12.87
C VAL A 151 -3.96 6.85 13.67
N LEU A 152 -2.88 6.07 13.64
CA LEU A 152 -2.81 4.80 14.37
C LEU A 152 -2.75 5.03 15.87
N SER A 153 -3.63 4.34 16.59
CA SER A 153 -3.60 4.27 18.06
C SER A 153 -2.40 3.45 18.56
N GLY A 154 -2.12 3.53 19.87
CA GLY A 154 -1.06 2.72 20.49
C GLY A 154 -1.28 1.21 20.33
N ALA A 155 -2.52 0.74 20.45
CA ALA A 155 -2.87 -0.67 20.25
C ALA A 155 -2.68 -1.10 18.79
N GLU A 156 -2.99 -0.22 17.83
CA GLU A 156 -2.82 -0.51 16.41
C GLU A 156 -1.36 -0.52 15.99
N ARG A 157 -0.55 0.38 16.57
CA ARG A 157 0.90 0.36 16.42
C ARG A 157 1.47 -0.96 16.93
N ALA A 158 1.07 -1.39 18.14
CA ALA A 158 1.51 -2.68 18.70
C ALA A 158 1.07 -3.87 17.82
N ALA A 159 -0.17 -3.85 17.31
CA ALA A 159 -0.66 -4.88 16.41
C ALA A 159 0.12 -4.91 15.08
N ALA A 160 0.39 -3.76 14.45
CA ALA A 160 1.19 -3.66 13.24
C ALA A 160 2.60 -4.23 13.46
N ALA A 161 3.26 -3.85 14.56
CA ALA A 161 4.57 -4.40 14.92
C ALA A 161 4.52 -5.93 15.09
N GLY A 162 3.48 -6.46 15.75
CA GLY A 162 3.25 -7.89 15.91
C GLY A 162 3.02 -8.66 14.60
N LEU A 163 2.67 -7.97 13.50
CA LEU A 163 2.50 -8.56 12.16
C LEU A 163 3.78 -8.51 11.31
N GLY A 164 4.81 -7.81 11.78
CA GLY A 164 6.10 -7.64 11.09
C GLY A 164 6.26 -6.29 10.39
N PHE A 165 5.42 -5.30 10.66
CA PHE A 165 5.69 -3.92 10.23
C PHE A 165 6.70 -3.26 11.16
N GLU A 166 7.67 -2.55 10.59
CA GLU A 166 8.47 -1.58 11.32
C GLU A 166 7.80 -0.21 11.24
N LEU A 167 7.50 0.38 12.40
CA LEU A 167 6.80 1.65 12.49
C LEU A 167 7.80 2.79 12.33
N ILE A 168 7.53 3.67 11.39
CA ILE A 168 8.27 4.93 11.26
C ILE A 168 7.49 6.05 11.96
N GLU A 169 8.21 6.89 12.71
CA GLU A 169 7.61 7.96 13.54
C GLU A 169 7.44 9.26 12.76
N GLU A 170 8.31 9.50 11.78
CA GLU A 170 8.32 10.68 10.94
C GLU A 170 8.09 10.29 9.48
N ASN A 171 7.35 11.12 8.76
CA ASN A 171 7.14 10.92 7.33
C ASN A 171 8.48 11.10 6.60
N GLU A 172 9.03 10.04 6.03
CA GLU A 172 10.31 10.07 5.28
C GLU A 172 10.26 10.86 3.97
N VAL A 173 9.21 11.65 3.72
CA VAL A 173 9.25 12.72 2.72
C VAL A 173 10.23 13.78 3.20
N ARG A 174 11.53 13.46 3.12
CA ARG A 174 12.56 14.44 2.86
C ARG A 174 12.09 15.14 1.60
N VAL A 175 11.59 16.36 1.77
CA VAL A 175 11.61 17.34 0.69
C VAL A 175 13.04 17.26 0.18
N MET A 176 13.26 16.65 -0.99
CA MET A 176 14.54 16.80 -1.66
C MET A 176 14.67 18.31 -1.86
N GLY A 177 15.40 18.94 -0.94
CA GLY A 177 15.85 20.30 -1.08
C GLY A 177 16.60 20.27 -2.39
N TRP A 178 16.00 20.84 -3.43
CA TRP A 178 16.74 21.27 -4.59
C TRP A 178 17.82 22.17 -4.02
N GLY A 179 19.05 21.63 -3.95
CA GLY A 179 20.24 22.36 -3.61
C GLY A 179 20.45 23.42 -4.68
N GLY A 180 19.74 24.54 -4.54
CA GLY A 180 20.09 25.79 -5.18
C GLY A 180 21.34 26.30 -4.48
N GLY A 181 22.50 25.84 -4.94
CA GLY A 181 23.73 26.58 -4.76
C GLY A 181 23.57 27.94 -5.43
N LEU A 182 23.34 28.95 -4.60
CA LEU A 182 23.72 30.33 -4.85
C LEU A 182 24.95 30.51 -3.94
N GLY A 183 26.16 30.66 -4.47
CA GLY A 183 26.52 31.71 -5.40
C GLY A 183 27.00 32.89 -4.57
#